data_AF-A0A165HTH1-F1
#
_entry.id   AF-A0A165HTH1-F1
#
_cell.length_a   1.000
_cell.length_b   1.000
_cell.length_c   1.000
_cell.angle_alpha   90.00
_cell.angle_beta   90.00
_cell.angle_gamma   90.00
#
_symmetry.space_group_name_H-M   'P 1'
#
loop_
_entity.id
_entity.type
_entity.pdbx_description
1 polymer ?
#
loop_
_entity_poly.entity_id
_entity_poly.type
_entity_poly.pdbx_seq_one_letter_code
_entity_poly.pdbx_strand_id
1 'polypeptide(L)'
;AIPPWEGRQLYTAQVDPHLIWGCEVTGVGTTSQLSQLEDVQHTFLRRLLGLQKRSQLCILFSETGLWPLKFRRLALQLRYLCYTLTLPLTHPASHAVRESIQAAHSTDSGWFRDLQ
;
A
#
# COMPACT_ATOMS: atom_id res chain seq x y z
N ALA A 1 -13.71 15.27 21.26
CA ALA A 1 -13.22 14.37 20.18
C ALA A 1 -12.24 15.15 19.32
N ILE A 2 -11.18 14.51 18.83
CA ILE A 2 -10.21 15.16 17.94
C ILE A 2 -10.92 15.48 16.61
N PRO A 3 -10.76 16.69 16.04
CA PRO A 3 -11.28 17.01 14.71
C PRO A 3 -10.79 16.01 13.64
N PRO A 4 -11.63 15.65 12.64
CA PRO A 4 -11.24 14.67 11.61
C PRO A 4 -9.95 15.02 10.85
N TRP A 5 -9.68 16.31 10.62
CA TRP A 5 -8.48 16.76 9.91
C TRP A 5 -7.19 16.57 10.74
N GLU A 6 -7.24 16.80 12.05
CA GLU A 6 -6.11 16.52 12.97
C GLU A 6 -5.87 15.02 13.08
N GLY A 7 -6.95 14.23 13.20
CA GLY A 7 -6.82 12.77 13.25
C GLY A 7 -6.27 12.18 11.95
N ARG A 8 -6.58 12.80 10.79
CA ARG A 8 -5.93 12.46 9.52
C ARG A 8 -4.43 12.74 9.57
N GLN A 9 -4.00 13.88 10.11
CA GLN A 9 -2.57 14.18 10.26
C GLN A 9 -1.87 13.15 11.15
N LEU A 10 -2.49 12.78 12.28
CA LEU A 10 -1.98 11.74 13.16
C LEU A 10 -1.89 10.38 12.45
N TYR A 11 -2.90 10.00 11.67
CA TYR A 11 -2.86 8.79 10.85
C TYR A 11 -1.66 8.80 9.89
N THR A 12 -1.50 9.87 9.10
CA THR A 12 -0.43 9.98 8.11
C THR A 12 0.95 10.02 8.74
N ALA A 13 1.09 10.62 9.93
CA ALA A 13 2.37 10.73 10.61
C ALA A 13 2.78 9.46 11.37
N GLN A 14 1.83 8.73 11.95
CA GLN A 14 2.14 7.64 12.90
C GLN A 14 1.70 6.26 12.42
N VAL A 15 0.58 6.14 11.71
CA VAL A 15 0.01 4.83 11.34
C VAL A 15 0.39 4.45 9.92
N ASP A 16 0.18 5.35 8.95
CA ASP A 16 0.49 5.13 7.54
C ASP A 16 1.93 4.63 7.32
N PRO A 17 2.99 5.19 7.95
CA PRO A 17 4.36 4.74 7.73
C PRO A 17 4.58 3.28 8.06
N HIS A 18 3.96 2.76 9.13
CA HIS A 18 4.03 1.35 9.49
C HIS A 18 3.25 0.48 8.49
N LEU A 19 2.12 0.98 8.00
CA LEU A 19 1.29 0.27 7.04
C LEU A 19 1.86 0.27 5.63
N ILE A 20 2.79 1.16 5.26
CA ILE A 20 3.40 1.19 3.92
C ILE A 20 4.88 0.79 3.92
N TRP A 21 5.45 0.53 5.08
CA TRP A 21 6.87 0.23 5.21
C TRP A 21 7.30 -0.94 4.33
N GLY A 22 8.31 -0.72 3.49
CA GLY A 22 8.91 -1.73 2.63
C GLY A 22 8.03 -2.25 1.48
N CYS A 23 6.76 -1.84 1.38
CA CYS A 23 5.80 -2.43 0.44
C CYS A 23 6.20 -2.29 -1.04
N GLU A 24 6.99 -1.27 -1.35
CA GLU A 24 7.50 -1.01 -2.70
C GLU A 24 8.46 -2.10 -3.20
N VAL A 25 9.26 -2.68 -2.31
CA VAL A 25 10.21 -3.76 -2.63
C VAL A 25 9.65 -5.14 -2.31
N THR A 26 8.90 -5.28 -1.21
CA THR A 26 8.39 -6.59 -0.78
C THR A 26 7.15 -7.07 -1.54
N GLY A 27 6.50 -6.20 -2.31
CA GLY A 27 5.27 -6.53 -3.02
C GLY A 27 4.01 -6.45 -2.15
N VAL A 28 2.86 -6.81 -2.73
CA VAL A 28 1.53 -6.70 -2.09
C VAL A 28 1.31 -7.78 -1.03
N GLY A 29 2.08 -8.88 -1.07
CA GLY A 29 1.90 -10.04 -0.20
C GLY A 29 0.61 -10.80 -0.52
N THR A 30 0.18 -11.68 0.39
CA THR A 30 -1.09 -12.40 0.21
C THR A 30 -2.29 -11.51 0.54
N THR A 31 -3.45 -11.83 -0.02
CA THR A 31 -4.72 -11.14 0.30
C THR A 31 -5.05 -11.17 1.80
N SER A 32 -4.66 -12.24 2.52
CA SER A 32 -4.88 -12.33 3.97
C SER A 32 -4.00 -11.36 4.75
N GLN A 33 -2.73 -11.20 4.37
CA GLN A 33 -1.82 -10.24 4.98
C GLN A 33 -2.29 -8.80 4.73
N LEU A 34 -2.72 -8.50 3.51
CA LEU A 34 -3.24 -7.18 3.17
C LEU A 34 -4.51 -6.86 3.99
N SER A 35 -5.43 -7.82 4.13
CA SER A 35 -6.65 -7.67 4.92
C SER A 35 -6.36 -7.30 6.38
N GLN A 36 -5.37 -7.95 7.00
CA GLN A 36 -4.95 -7.62 8.38
C GLN A 36 -4.45 -6.18 8.53
N LEU A 37 -3.77 -5.66 7.51
CA LEU A 37 -3.28 -4.29 7.50
C LEU A 37 -4.39 -3.27 7.24
N GLU A 38 -5.32 -3.62 6.33
CA GLU A 38 -6.52 -2.83 6.07
C GLU A 38 -7.41 -2.72 7.32
N ASP A 39 -7.52 -3.78 8.13
CA ASP A 39 -8.25 -3.75 9.40
C ASP A 39 -7.71 -2.72 10.38
N VAL A 40 -6.38 -2.49 10.39
CA VAL A 40 -5.77 -1.42 11.20
C VAL A 40 -6.21 -0.05 10.70
N GLN A 41 -6.13 0.19 9.39
CA GLN A 41 -6.59 1.45 8.78
C GLN A 41 -8.07 1.67 9.07
N HIS A 42 -8.93 0.70 8.80
CA HIS A 42 -10.37 0.81 9.02
C HIS A 42 -10.71 1.06 10.48
N THR A 43 -10.03 0.39 11.41
CA THR A 43 -10.24 0.56 12.85
C THR A 43 -9.88 1.97 13.29
N PHE A 44 -8.76 2.51 12.80
CA PHE A 44 -8.35 3.88 13.08
C PHE A 44 -9.39 4.88 12.56
N LEU A 45 -9.79 4.77 11.29
CA LEU A 45 -10.73 5.70 10.67
C LEU A 45 -12.13 5.63 11.29
N ARG A 46 -12.61 4.44 11.67
CA ARG A 46 -13.88 4.29 12.40
C ARG A 46 -13.84 4.99 13.75
N ARG A 47 -12.75 4.85 14.51
CA ARG A 47 -12.58 5.54 15.80
C ARG A 47 -12.50 7.06 15.62
N LEU A 48 -11.82 7.52 14.56
CA LEU A 48 -11.73 8.94 14.23
C LEU A 48 -13.10 9.56 13.93
N LEU A 49 -13.92 8.87 13.12
CA LEU A 49 -15.24 9.36 12.71
C LEU A 49 -16.39 9.00 13.67
N GLY A 50 -16.11 8.30 14.77
CA GLY A 50 -17.14 7.85 15.71
C GLY A 50 -18.09 6.80 15.13
N LEU A 51 -17.64 6.00 14.16
CA LEU A 51 -18.46 5.01 13.46
C LEU A 51 -18.40 3.63 14.11
N GLN A 52 -19.51 2.90 14.02
CA GLN A 52 -19.61 1.51 14.50
C GLN A 52 -18.81 0.52 13.62
N LYS A 53 -18.48 -0.65 14.17
CA LYS A 53 -17.72 -1.71 13.47
C LYS A 53 -18.37 -2.17 12.15
N ARG A 54 -19.70 -2.12 12.04
CA ARG A 54 -20.47 -2.51 10.85
C ARG A 54 -20.74 -1.36 9.87
N SER A 55 -20.10 -0.20 10.06
CA SER A 55 -20.24 0.93 9.14
C SER A 55 -19.71 0.60 7.75
N GLN A 56 -20.33 1.21 6.74
CA GLN A 56 -19.86 1.14 5.36
C GLN A 56 -18.43 1.67 5.24
N LEU A 57 -17.58 0.97 4.49
CA LEU A 57 -16.18 1.36 4.31
C LEU A 57 -16.01 2.61 3.45
N CYS A 58 -16.89 2.81 2.46
CA CYS A 58 -16.84 3.96 1.55
C CYS A 58 -16.78 5.30 2.31
N ILE A 59 -17.57 5.43 3.39
CA ILE A 59 -17.66 6.64 4.22
C ILE A 59 -16.30 6.96 4.87
N LEU A 60 -15.50 5.95 5.22
CA LEU A 60 -14.19 6.15 5.83
C LEU A 60 -13.27 6.96 4.92
N PHE A 61 -13.36 6.72 3.62
CA PHE A 61 -12.48 7.33 2.62
C PHE A 61 -13.06 8.61 2.03
N SER A 62 -14.38 8.69 1.83
CA SER A 62 -15.02 9.92 1.34
C SER A 62 -14.86 11.08 2.32
N GLU A 63 -15.02 10.82 3.63
CA GLU A 63 -14.97 11.86 4.66
C GLU A 63 -13.54 12.26 5.04
N THR A 64 -12.57 11.35 4.92
CA THR A 64 -11.18 11.65 5.29
C THR A 64 -10.32 12.03 4.09
N GLY A 65 -10.72 11.69 2.87
CA GLY A 65 -9.91 11.87 1.66
C GLY A 65 -8.63 11.02 1.63
N LEU A 66 -8.55 9.97 2.47
CA LEU A 66 -7.46 9.00 2.45
C LEU A 66 -7.74 7.92 1.42
N TRP A 67 -6.67 7.32 0.89
CA TRP A 67 -6.79 6.18 -0.01
C TRP A 67 -6.92 4.88 0.78
N PRO A 68 -7.72 3.92 0.31
CA PRO A 68 -7.64 2.54 0.81
C PRO A 68 -6.20 2.02 0.68
N LEU A 69 -5.74 1.31 1.72
CA LEU A 69 -4.33 0.90 1.84
C LEU A 69 -3.83 0.12 0.63
N LYS A 70 -4.66 -0.76 0.04
CA LYS A 70 -4.34 -1.48 -1.20
C LYS A 70 -3.85 -0.54 -2.31
N PHE A 71 -4.61 0.50 -2.62
CA PHE A 71 -4.26 1.44 -3.69
C PHE A 71 -3.06 2.31 -3.31
N ARG A 72 -2.93 2.66 -2.02
CA ARG A 72 -1.77 3.40 -1.52
C ARG A 72 -0.48 2.61 -1.73
N ARG A 73 -0.46 1.33 -1.36
CA ARG A 73 0.69 0.43 -1.55
C ARG A 73 0.98 0.17 -3.03
N LEU A 74 -0.05 -0.07 -3.84
CA LEU A 74 0.11 -0.26 -5.29
C LEU A 74 0.75 0.96 -5.94
N ALA A 75 0.32 2.17 -5.57
CA ALA A 75 0.90 3.39 -6.11
C ALA A 75 2.40 3.55 -5.78
N LEU A 76 2.83 3.13 -4.58
CA LEU A 76 4.24 3.14 -4.19
C LEU A 76 5.05 2.13 -4.99
N GLN A 77 4.52 0.92 -5.19
CA GLN A 77 5.17 -0.12 -6.00
C GLN A 77 5.30 0.29 -7.46
N LEU A 78 4.25 0.86 -8.06
CA LEU A 78 4.31 1.36 -9.44
C LEU A 78 5.32 2.51 -9.57
N ARG A 79 5.40 3.39 -8.57
CA ARG A 79 6.40 4.46 -8.56
C ARG A 79 7.82 3.90 -8.47
N TYR A 80 8.03 2.88 -7.66
CA TYR A 80 9.31 2.17 -7.56
C TYR A 80 9.66 1.45 -8.87
N LEU A 81 8.70 0.78 -9.51
CA LEU A 81 8.87 0.19 -10.84
C LEU A 81 9.35 1.24 -11.84
N CYS A 82 8.62 2.35 -11.97
CA CYS A 82 9.01 3.45 -12.85
C CYS A 82 10.44 3.94 -12.55
N TYR A 83 10.78 4.13 -11.28
CA TYR A 83 12.14 4.51 -10.87
C TYR A 83 13.19 3.49 -11.34
N THR A 84 13.00 2.20 -11.06
CA THR A 84 13.97 1.15 -11.45
C THR A 84 14.16 1.02 -12.96
N LEU A 85 13.11 1.31 -13.75
CA LEU A 85 13.18 1.32 -15.21
C LEU A 85 14.00 2.50 -15.76
N THR A 86 14.13 3.60 -15.00
CA THR A 86 14.97 4.76 -15.39
C THR A 86 16.45 4.58 -15.04
N LEU A 87 16.80 3.60 -14.19
CA LEU A 87 18.18 3.39 -13.75
C LEU A 87 19.05 2.75 -14.85
N PRO A 88 20.38 2.99 -14.82
CA PRO A 88 21.31 2.29 -15.69
C PRO A 88 21.22 0.77 -15.52
N LEU A 89 21.47 0.01 -16.60
CA LEU A 89 21.42 -1.46 -16.57
C LEU A 89 22.44 -2.08 -15.60
N THR A 90 23.53 -1.36 -15.29
CA THR A 90 24.53 -1.77 -14.30
C THR A 90 24.04 -1.61 -12.86
N HIS A 91 22.93 -0.89 -12.63
CA HIS A 91 22.39 -0.68 -11.30
C HIS A 91 21.69 -1.95 -10.80
N PRO A 92 22.00 -2.46 -9.58
CA PRO A 92 21.44 -3.71 -9.06
C PRO A 92 19.90 -3.77 -9.08
N ALA A 93 19.24 -2.69 -8.69
CA ALA A 93 17.77 -2.62 -8.72
C ALA A 93 17.17 -2.72 -10.14
N SER A 94 17.85 -2.17 -11.16
CA SER A 94 17.40 -2.30 -12.55
C SER A 94 17.55 -3.74 -13.04
N HIS A 95 18.67 -4.36 -12.70
CA HIS A 95 18.93 -5.77 -13.01
C HIS A 95 17.89 -6.69 -12.36
N ALA A 96 17.66 -6.54 -11.06
CA ALA A 96 16.72 -7.35 -10.29
C ALA A 96 15.27 -7.24 -10.81
N VAL A 97 14.82 -6.03 -11.18
CA VAL A 97 13.48 -5.86 -11.75
C VAL A 97 13.35 -6.51 -13.13
N ARG A 98 14.38 -6.43 -13.97
CA ARG A 98 14.39 -7.10 -15.29
C ARG A 98 14.38 -8.61 -15.15
N GLU A 99 15.16 -9.16 -14.22
CA GLU A 99 15.10 -10.58 -13.88
C GLU A 99 13.72 -10.97 -13.36
N SER A 100 13.11 -10.16 -12.49
CA SER A 100 11.74 -10.42 -12.02
C SER A 100 10.70 -10.38 -13.15
N ILE A 101 10.85 -9.49 -14.14
CA ILE A 101 9.97 -9.42 -15.31
C ILE A 101 10.15 -10.66 -16.19
N GLN A 102 11.40 -11.06 -16.45
CA GLN A 102 11.70 -12.28 -17.22
C GLN A 102 11.16 -13.52 -16.51
N ALA A 103 11.36 -13.63 -15.20
CA ALA A 103 10.87 -14.72 -14.38
C ALA A 103 9.34 -14.82 -14.44
N ALA A 104 8.62 -13.70 -14.38
CA ALA A 104 7.15 -13.67 -14.43
C ALA A 104 6.54 -14.30 -15.70
N HIS A 105 7.30 -14.43 -16.80
CA HIS A 105 6.86 -15.15 -17.98
C HIS A 105 6.98 -16.67 -17.87
N SER A 106 7.83 -17.16 -16.96
CA SER A 106 8.16 -18.58 -16.76
C SER A 106 7.57 -19.16 -15.47
N THR A 107 7.46 -18.34 -14.42
CA THR A 107 6.94 -18.69 -13.10
C THR A 107 5.68 -17.89 -12.83
N ASP A 108 4.64 -18.55 -12.34
CA ASP A 108 3.40 -17.87 -11.91
C ASP A 108 3.54 -17.22 -10.52
N SER A 109 4.72 -16.67 -10.25
CA SER A 109 5.09 -16.07 -8.96
C SER A 109 6.20 -15.04 -9.14
N GLY A 110 6.29 -14.11 -8.17
CA GLY A 110 7.34 -13.11 -8.10
C GLY A 110 6.79 -11.69 -8.02
N TRP A 111 7.64 -10.76 -7.61
CA TRP A 111 7.24 -9.38 -7.32
C TRP A 111 6.54 -8.68 -8.50
N PHE A 112 7.05 -8.83 -9.73
CA PHE A 112 6.41 -8.23 -10.91
C PHE A 112 5.09 -8.93 -11.28
N ARG A 113 4.98 -10.24 -11.04
CA ARG A 113 3.76 -11.01 -11.30
C ARG A 113 2.63 -10.57 -10.36
N ASP A 114 2.95 -10.29 -9.10
CA ASP A 114 1.99 -9.78 -8.10
C ASP A 114 1.41 -8.40 -8.46
N LEU A 115 2.02 -7.68 -9.42
CA LEU A 115 1.51 -6.40 -9.94
C LEU A 115 0.54 -6.53 -11.12
N GLN A 116 0.47 -7.70 -11.76
CA GLN A 116 -0.40 -7.97 -12.93
C GLN A 116 -1.80 -8.43 -12.49
#